data_AF-A0A7S4M9E8-F1
#
_entry.id   AF-A0A7S4M9E8-F1
#
_cell.length_a   1.000
_cell.length_b   1.000
_cell.length_c   1.000
_cell.angle_alpha   90.00
_cell.angle_beta   90.00
_cell.angle_gamma   90.00
#
_symmetry.space_group_name_H-M   'P 1'
#
loop_
_entity.id
_entity.type
_entity.pdbx_description
1 polymer ?
#
loop_
_entity_poly.entity_id
_entity_poly.type
_entity_poly.pdbx_seq_one_letter_code
_entity_poly.pdbx_strand_id
1 'polypeptide(L)'
;GWAGSANDSAFIYWSDDFGETWKASESVAGLNECSIAFAARASDGRVLANCRTHSGAPRAQVTFTDGVPGVVRAVPELVDPGCQGSIISTGRVHHLSHVGHPSERRRMLVRSSMDGGVSWSDGVLVHDGPAAYSQLVPLGGGRQLGLLMEAGHRTAYESISFVRVDQPKLPDGGEPSSPFVWVGLVCVVGCAFSLLVWKRSRNRVRQDALLRVQAQRALSESEMHIEGFDLDRSDKSGEKENGVW
;
A
#
# COMPACT_ATOMS: atom_id res chain seq x y z
N GLY A 1 -21.85 1.94 17.97
CA GLY A 1 -21.97 0.65 17.29
C GLY A 1 -21.45 0.82 15.88
N TRP A 2 -20.60 -0.08 15.42
CA TRP A 2 -20.08 -0.06 14.05
C TRP A 2 -21.18 -0.54 13.09
N ALA A 3 -21.47 0.24 12.05
CA ALA A 3 -22.52 -0.04 11.07
C ALA A 3 -21.89 -0.42 9.73
N GLY A 4 -21.30 -1.61 9.67
CA GLY A 4 -21.00 -2.27 8.39
C GLY A 4 -22.29 -2.74 7.72
N SER A 5 -22.30 -2.82 6.39
CA SER A 5 -23.40 -3.45 5.65
C SER A 5 -23.46 -4.94 6.02
N ALA A 6 -24.65 -5.47 6.29
CA ALA A 6 -24.85 -6.89 6.66
C ALA A 6 -24.41 -7.87 5.56
N ASN A 7 -24.24 -7.40 4.32
CA ASN A 7 -23.82 -8.20 3.17
C ASN A 7 -22.33 -8.07 2.84
N ASP A 8 -21.61 -7.17 3.50
CA ASP A 8 -20.19 -6.95 3.22
C ASP A 8 -19.36 -7.85 4.13
N SER A 9 -18.26 -8.41 3.64
CA SER A 9 -17.28 -9.06 4.49
C SER A 9 -15.89 -8.96 3.89
N ALA A 10 -14.87 -9.03 4.75
CA ALA A 10 -13.47 -9.12 4.34
C ALA A 10 -12.79 -10.31 5.01
N PHE A 11 -11.87 -10.93 4.31
CA PHE A 11 -11.00 -11.98 4.82
C PHE A 11 -9.60 -11.77 4.26
N ILE A 12 -8.60 -12.37 4.88
CA ILE A 12 -7.25 -12.45 4.30
C ILE A 12 -7.02 -13.86 3.79
N TYR A 13 -6.21 -13.98 2.75
CA TYR A 13 -5.71 -15.24 2.25
C TYR A 13 -4.21 -15.13 2.03
N TRP A 14 -3.50 -16.24 2.21
CA TRP A 14 -2.05 -16.28 2.12
C TRP A 14 -1.56 -17.65 1.64
N SER A 15 -0.32 -17.68 1.18
CA SER A 15 0.37 -18.88 0.73
C SER A 15 1.76 -18.94 1.39
N ASP A 16 2.12 -20.13 1.87
CA ASP A 16 3.43 -20.40 2.49
C ASP A 16 4.40 -21.10 1.51
N ASP A 17 3.94 -21.41 0.30
CA ASP A 17 4.61 -22.22 -0.72
C ASP A 17 4.62 -21.52 -2.09
N PHE A 18 4.77 -20.18 -2.08
CA PHE A 18 4.94 -19.36 -3.29
C PHE A 18 3.76 -19.43 -4.27
N GLY A 19 2.54 -19.62 -3.75
CA GLY A 19 1.30 -19.61 -4.50
C GLY A 19 0.82 -20.99 -4.95
N GLU A 20 1.51 -22.07 -4.58
CA GLU A 20 1.10 -23.45 -4.90
C GLU A 20 -0.19 -23.83 -4.14
N THR A 21 -0.27 -23.50 -2.86
CA THR A 21 -1.47 -23.66 -2.04
C THR A 21 -1.82 -22.40 -1.27
N TRP A 22 -3.10 -22.27 -0.94
CA TRP A 22 -3.66 -21.08 -0.31
C TRP A 22 -4.46 -21.44 0.94
N LYS A 23 -4.32 -20.61 1.97
CA LYS A 23 -5.11 -20.62 3.20
C LYS A 23 -5.88 -19.31 3.29
N ALA A 24 -7.02 -19.32 3.97
CA ALA A 24 -7.83 -18.14 4.20
C ALA A 24 -8.27 -18.05 5.66
N SER A 25 -8.47 -16.82 6.14
CA SER A 25 -9.11 -16.56 7.42
C SER A 25 -10.62 -16.83 7.34
N GLU A 26 -11.27 -16.84 8.50
CA GLU A 26 -12.71 -16.60 8.53
C GLU A 26 -13.04 -15.20 7.99
N SER A 27 -14.25 -15.05 7.45
CA SER A 27 -14.78 -13.77 6.98
C SER A 27 -15.20 -12.89 8.16
N VAL A 28 -14.78 -11.64 8.12
CA VAL A 28 -15.17 -10.60 9.06
C VAL A 28 -16.30 -9.78 8.43
N ALA A 29 -17.51 -9.98 8.93
CA ALA A 29 -18.71 -9.30 8.45
C ALA A 29 -18.64 -7.79 8.68
N GLY A 30 -19.22 -7.01 7.76
CA GLY A 30 -19.37 -5.55 7.73
C GLY A 30 -18.17 -4.76 7.20
N LEU A 31 -17.06 -5.45 6.87
CA LEU A 31 -15.90 -4.86 6.19
C LEU A 31 -16.02 -5.06 4.68
N ASN A 32 -15.49 -4.13 3.90
CA ASN A 32 -15.44 -4.23 2.44
C ASN A 32 -13.98 -4.09 1.97
N GLU A 33 -13.72 -3.48 0.81
CA GLU A 33 -12.38 -3.27 0.25
C GLU A 33 -11.34 -2.84 1.31
N CYS A 34 -10.43 -3.76 1.62
CA CYS A 34 -9.35 -3.55 2.57
C CYS A 34 -8.00 -3.48 1.86
N SER A 35 -7.10 -2.67 2.40
CA SER A 35 -5.67 -2.78 2.16
C SER A 35 -4.98 -3.29 3.41
N ILE A 36 -3.88 -4.02 3.24
CA ILE A 36 -3.19 -4.71 4.34
C ILE A 36 -1.71 -4.32 4.42
N ALA A 37 -1.20 -4.25 5.66
CA ALA A 37 0.20 -4.07 5.95
C ALA A 37 0.59 -4.90 7.17
N PHE A 38 1.88 -5.13 7.41
CA PHE A 38 2.30 -5.78 8.66
C PHE A 38 2.03 -4.84 9.84
N ALA A 39 1.36 -5.30 10.89
CA ALA A 39 0.95 -4.45 12.01
C ALA A 39 2.14 -3.87 12.80
N ALA A 40 3.27 -4.57 12.80
CA ALA A 40 4.53 -4.15 13.38
C ALA A 40 5.69 -4.48 12.44
N ARG A 41 6.53 -5.46 12.80
CA ARG A 41 7.53 -6.03 11.89
C ARG A 41 6.96 -7.24 11.19
N ALA A 42 7.39 -7.51 9.96
CA ALA A 42 7.00 -8.74 9.27
C ALA A 42 7.32 -10.02 10.06
N SER A 43 8.37 -10.01 10.90
CA SER A 43 8.72 -11.13 11.78
C SER A 43 7.69 -11.42 12.88
N ASP A 44 6.79 -10.48 13.18
CA ASP A 44 5.72 -10.59 14.16
C ASP A 44 4.49 -11.32 13.58
N GLY A 45 4.42 -11.52 12.27
CA GLY A 45 3.34 -12.27 11.61
C GLY A 45 1.95 -11.60 11.62
N ARG A 46 1.76 -10.55 12.43
CA ARG A 46 0.49 -9.81 12.51
C ARG A 46 0.27 -8.92 11.30
N VAL A 47 -0.94 -8.96 10.76
CA VAL A 47 -1.36 -8.18 9.59
C VAL A 47 -2.47 -7.21 10.01
N LEU A 48 -2.25 -5.92 9.78
CA LEU A 48 -3.25 -4.88 9.95
C LEU A 48 -3.99 -4.70 8.62
N ALA A 49 -5.30 -4.86 8.62
CA ALA A 49 -6.17 -4.46 7.53
C ALA A 49 -6.81 -3.10 7.86
N ASN A 50 -6.77 -2.17 6.90
CA ASN A 50 -7.55 -0.94 6.93
C ASN A 50 -8.57 -0.98 5.80
N CYS A 51 -9.84 -0.89 6.17
CA CYS A 51 -10.96 -1.24 5.32
C CYS A 51 -11.87 -0.04 5.09
N ARG A 52 -12.33 0.06 3.85
CA ARG A 52 -13.48 0.87 3.47
C ARG A 52 -14.70 0.42 4.27
N THR A 53 -15.52 1.41 4.62
CA THR A 53 -16.85 1.23 5.22
C THR A 53 -17.91 1.91 4.33
N HIS A 54 -19.17 1.95 4.78
CA HIS A 54 -20.20 2.75 4.11
C HIS A 54 -19.82 4.24 4.07
N SER A 55 -20.32 4.96 3.06
CA SER A 55 -20.08 6.40 2.92
C SER A 55 -20.57 7.17 4.16
N GLY A 56 -19.75 8.08 4.67
CA GLY A 56 -20.04 8.83 5.89
C GLY A 56 -19.71 8.10 7.19
N ALA A 57 -19.36 6.81 7.13
CA ALA A 57 -18.76 6.10 8.25
C ALA A 57 -17.22 6.20 8.19
N PRO A 58 -16.54 6.26 9.35
CA PRO A 58 -15.08 6.22 9.39
C PRO A 58 -14.56 4.86 8.93
N ARG A 59 -13.36 4.86 8.35
CA ARG A 59 -12.66 3.61 7.99
C ARG A 59 -12.52 2.70 9.22
N ALA A 60 -12.54 1.40 8.98
CA ALA A 60 -12.40 0.39 10.03
C ALA A 60 -11.06 -0.33 9.92
N GLN A 61 -10.59 -0.88 11.04
CA GLN A 61 -9.38 -1.67 11.11
C GLN A 61 -9.61 -2.98 11.83
N VAL A 62 -8.91 -4.01 11.39
CA VAL A 62 -8.83 -5.32 12.05
C VAL A 62 -7.41 -5.84 11.94
N THR A 63 -6.89 -6.40 13.03
CA THR A 63 -5.57 -7.08 13.02
C THR A 63 -5.78 -8.57 12.98
N PHE A 64 -5.14 -9.24 12.02
CA PHE A 64 -5.08 -10.69 11.94
C PHE A 64 -3.80 -11.21 12.57
N THR A 65 -3.91 -12.27 13.35
CA THR A 65 -2.76 -13.01 13.91
C THR A 65 -2.89 -14.47 13.49
N ASP A 66 -1.97 -14.96 12.66
CA ASP A 66 -2.01 -16.31 12.09
C ASP A 66 -3.36 -16.65 11.43
N GLY A 67 -3.93 -15.69 10.70
CA GLY A 67 -5.24 -15.83 10.05
C GLY A 67 -6.45 -15.61 10.96
N VAL A 68 -6.27 -15.45 12.27
CA VAL A 68 -7.38 -15.19 13.21
C VAL A 68 -7.67 -13.69 13.28
N PRO A 69 -8.90 -13.23 12.96
CA PRO A 69 -9.25 -11.82 13.06
C PRO A 69 -9.41 -11.39 14.52
N GLY A 70 -8.83 -10.23 14.85
CA GLY A 70 -9.10 -9.54 16.11
C GLY A 70 -10.41 -8.73 16.07
N VAL A 71 -10.56 -7.83 17.04
CA VAL A 71 -11.72 -6.94 17.13
C VAL A 71 -11.68 -5.90 16.02
N VAL A 72 -12.80 -5.73 15.32
CA VAL A 72 -13.00 -4.62 14.36
C VAL A 72 -13.13 -3.31 15.12
N ARG A 73 -12.30 -2.32 14.75
CA ARG A 73 -12.28 -0.98 15.34
C ARG A 73 -12.54 0.07 14.27
N ALA A 74 -13.60 0.86 14.45
CA ALA A 74 -13.78 2.11 13.71
C ALA A 74 -12.70 3.13 14.12
N VAL A 75 -12.20 3.92 13.17
CA VAL A 75 -11.15 4.93 13.40
C VAL A 75 -11.72 6.31 13.09
N PRO A 76 -12.38 6.99 14.07
CA PRO A 76 -13.20 8.19 13.82
C PRO A 76 -12.49 9.33 13.08
N GLU A 77 -11.19 9.48 13.28
CA GLU A 77 -10.37 10.48 12.61
C GLU A 77 -10.12 10.21 11.12
N LEU A 78 -10.34 8.98 10.66
CA LEU A 78 -10.24 8.56 9.26
C LEU A 78 -11.62 8.60 8.59
N VAL A 79 -12.12 9.82 8.38
CA VAL A 79 -13.34 10.05 7.59
C VAL A 79 -13.16 9.56 6.15
N ASP A 80 -14.22 9.01 5.57
CA ASP A 80 -14.15 8.38 4.25
C ASP A 80 -15.52 8.41 3.53
N PRO A 81 -15.55 8.61 2.21
CA PRO A 81 -16.79 8.64 1.44
C PRO A 81 -17.21 7.24 0.95
N GLY A 82 -16.68 6.17 1.55
CA GLY A 82 -16.81 4.82 1.03
C GLY A 82 -15.95 4.62 -0.21
N CYS A 83 -14.64 4.86 -0.09
CA CYS A 83 -13.66 4.69 -1.15
C CYS A 83 -12.53 3.74 -0.73
N GLN A 84 -11.88 3.11 -1.70
CA GLN A 84 -10.67 2.33 -1.45
C GLN A 84 -9.56 3.26 -0.91
N GLY A 85 -8.67 2.67 -0.11
CA GLY A 85 -7.42 3.29 0.30
C GLY A 85 -6.29 2.26 0.31
N SER A 86 -5.06 2.71 0.51
CA SER A 86 -3.87 1.84 0.52
C SER A 86 -3.04 2.06 1.78
N ILE A 87 -2.69 0.98 2.47
CA ILE A 87 -1.83 1.03 3.66
C ILE A 87 -0.52 0.28 3.39
N ILE A 88 0.60 0.88 3.78
CA ILE A 88 1.92 0.25 3.75
C ILE A 88 2.67 0.51 5.06
N SER A 89 3.67 -0.30 5.35
CA SER A 89 4.58 -0.09 6.49
C SER A 89 5.99 0.24 6.00
N THR A 90 6.60 1.28 6.57
CA THR A 90 8.04 1.55 6.45
C THR A 90 8.68 1.52 7.83
N GLY A 91 9.50 0.50 8.10
CA GLY A 91 10.03 0.26 9.44
C GLY A 91 8.92 -0.02 10.46
N ARG A 92 8.66 0.93 11.37
CA ARG A 92 7.57 0.87 12.37
C ARG A 92 6.41 1.83 12.07
N VAL A 93 6.50 2.60 10.99
CA VAL A 93 5.51 3.61 10.62
C VAL A 93 4.56 3.02 9.61
N HIS A 94 3.26 3.18 9.83
CA HIS A 94 2.24 2.90 8.83
C HIS A 94 1.90 4.17 8.08
N HIS A 95 1.74 4.07 6.77
CA HIS A 95 1.24 5.14 5.91
C HIS A 95 -0.04 4.68 5.24
N LEU A 96 -1.06 5.54 5.25
CA LEU A 96 -2.36 5.30 4.65
C LEU A 96 -2.64 6.41 3.63
N SER A 97 -2.86 6.05 2.38
CA SER A 97 -3.53 6.91 1.41
C SER A 97 -5.03 6.64 1.44
N HIS A 98 -5.82 7.70 1.56
CA HIS A 98 -7.27 7.60 1.44
C HIS A 98 -7.89 8.94 1.05
N VAL A 99 -9.14 8.89 0.61
CA VAL A 99 -9.96 10.07 0.37
C VAL A 99 -10.46 10.63 1.71
N GLY A 100 -9.93 11.78 2.11
CA GLY A 100 -10.16 12.40 3.41
C GLY A 100 -11.38 13.32 3.45
N HIS A 101 -12.54 12.85 3.00
CA HIS A 101 -13.80 13.59 3.02
C HIS A 101 -14.93 12.73 3.57
N PRO A 102 -15.88 13.28 4.34
CA PRO A 102 -16.98 12.50 4.92
C PRO A 102 -17.99 11.96 3.88
N SER A 103 -17.95 12.36 2.62
CA SER A 103 -19.06 12.07 1.68
C SER A 103 -18.74 12.17 0.20
N GLU A 104 -17.65 12.83 -0.19
CA GLU A 104 -17.34 13.11 -1.59
C GLU A 104 -16.00 12.47 -1.96
N ARG A 105 -15.89 11.94 -3.18
CA ARG A 105 -14.63 11.40 -3.72
C ARG A 105 -13.67 12.53 -4.11
N ARG A 106 -13.12 13.20 -3.10
CA ARG A 106 -12.20 14.33 -3.22
C ARG A 106 -11.25 14.42 -2.03
N ARG A 107 -10.14 15.14 -2.21
CA ARG A 107 -9.14 15.40 -1.15
C ARG A 107 -8.33 14.15 -0.80
N MET A 108 -7.36 13.80 -1.65
CA MET A 108 -6.44 12.69 -1.39
C MET A 108 -5.44 13.07 -0.30
N LEU A 109 -5.41 12.29 0.78
CA LEU A 109 -4.49 12.45 1.90
C LEU A 109 -3.54 11.27 2.00
N VAL A 110 -2.32 11.53 2.48
CA VAL A 110 -1.44 10.51 3.04
C VAL A 110 -1.26 10.78 4.53
N ARG A 111 -1.75 9.88 5.37
CA ARG A 111 -1.63 9.94 6.83
C ARG A 111 -0.62 8.92 7.32
N SER A 112 -0.04 9.17 8.49
CA SER A 112 0.91 8.25 9.11
C SER A 112 0.51 7.89 10.54
N SER A 113 0.87 6.69 10.97
CA SER A 113 0.70 6.21 12.33
C SER A 113 2.03 5.63 12.85
N MET A 114 2.40 5.99 14.07
CA MET A 114 3.62 5.53 14.74
C MET A 114 3.34 4.53 15.88
N ASP A 115 2.06 4.27 16.16
CA ASP A 115 1.58 3.47 17.30
C ASP A 115 0.83 2.21 16.85
N GLY A 116 1.17 1.69 15.66
CA GLY A 116 0.57 0.47 15.12
C GLY A 116 -0.83 0.64 14.55
N GLY A 117 -1.18 1.87 14.14
CA GLY A 117 -2.47 2.19 13.52
C GLY A 117 -3.52 2.67 14.53
N VAL A 118 -3.16 2.83 15.81
CA VAL A 118 -4.08 3.25 16.87
C VAL A 118 -4.54 4.69 16.64
N SER A 119 -3.60 5.60 16.40
CA SER A 119 -3.86 7.00 16.03
C SER A 119 -3.16 7.39 14.72
N TRP A 120 -3.70 8.42 14.06
CA TRP A 120 -3.22 8.89 12.76
C TRP A 120 -2.96 10.39 12.78
N SER A 121 -1.88 10.82 12.11
CA SER A 121 -1.56 12.23 11.88
C SER A 121 -2.66 12.95 11.09
N ASP A 122 -2.67 14.28 11.13
CA ASP A 122 -3.49 15.13 10.25
C ASP A 122 -3.29 14.83 8.75
N GLY A 123 -2.06 14.44 8.39
CA GLY A 123 -1.70 13.97 7.06
C GLY A 123 -1.21 15.07 6.12
N VAL A 124 -0.68 14.62 4.98
CA VAL A 124 -0.26 15.49 3.87
C VAL A 124 -1.38 15.49 2.83
N LEU A 125 -1.83 16.67 2.43
CA LEU A 125 -2.75 16.84 1.32
C LEU A 125 -2.00 16.69 0.01
N VAL A 126 -2.30 15.62 -0.74
CA VAL A 126 -1.66 15.34 -2.03
C VAL A 126 -2.42 15.99 -3.17
N HIS A 127 -3.75 15.95 -3.13
CA HIS A 127 -4.61 16.51 -4.18
C HIS A 127 -5.89 17.10 -3.58
N ASP A 128 -6.09 18.41 -3.74
CA ASP A 128 -7.32 19.09 -3.31
C ASP A 128 -8.33 19.19 -4.47
N GLY A 129 -8.84 18.06 -4.88
CA GLY A 129 -9.82 17.94 -5.96
C GLY A 129 -10.41 16.54 -6.01
N PRO A 130 -11.20 16.22 -7.06
CA PRO A 130 -11.72 14.89 -7.29
C PRO A 130 -10.61 13.84 -7.24
N ALA A 131 -10.78 12.85 -6.36
CA ALA A 131 -9.82 11.78 -6.11
C ALA A 131 -10.54 10.51 -5.65
N ALA A 132 -10.05 9.36 -6.09
CA ALA A 132 -10.65 8.06 -5.76
C ALA A 132 -9.58 7.03 -5.37
N TYR A 133 -9.50 5.89 -6.06
CA TYR A 133 -8.71 4.75 -5.60
C TYR A 133 -7.23 5.13 -5.55
N SER A 134 -6.48 4.50 -4.64
CA SER A 134 -5.06 4.80 -4.47
C SER A 134 -4.21 3.56 -4.17
N GLN A 135 -2.92 3.66 -4.44
CA GLN A 135 -1.92 2.67 -4.05
C GLN A 135 -0.63 3.37 -3.63
N LEU A 136 -0.17 3.09 -2.40
CA LEU A 136 1.14 3.50 -1.92
C LEU A 136 2.19 2.44 -2.21
N VAL A 137 3.39 2.90 -2.56
CA VAL A 137 4.60 2.07 -2.68
C VAL A 137 5.79 2.79 -2.04
N PRO A 138 6.67 2.10 -1.30
CA PRO A 138 7.95 2.68 -0.89
C PRO A 138 8.89 2.77 -2.11
N LEU A 139 9.60 3.89 -2.28
CA LEU A 139 10.50 4.09 -3.43
C LEU A 139 11.97 3.71 -3.15
N GLY A 140 12.28 3.27 -1.93
CA GLY A 140 13.65 2.92 -1.52
C GLY A 140 14.55 4.15 -1.33
N GLY A 141 15.70 3.96 -0.67
CA GLY A 141 16.77 4.98 -0.62
C GLY A 141 16.48 6.24 0.21
N GLY A 142 15.41 6.27 1.01
CA GLY A 142 15.13 7.40 1.90
C GLY A 142 13.66 7.48 2.34
N ARG A 143 13.19 8.71 2.55
CA ARG A 143 11.87 9.03 3.11
C ARG A 143 10.75 9.20 2.07
N GLN A 144 10.95 8.78 0.83
CA GLN A 144 9.95 8.97 -0.22
C GLN A 144 9.03 7.76 -0.40
N LEU A 145 7.75 8.05 -0.55
CA LEU A 145 6.70 7.14 -0.99
C LEU A 145 6.25 7.54 -2.39
N GLY A 146 5.92 6.55 -3.22
CA GLY A 146 5.17 6.72 -4.45
C GLY A 146 3.70 6.50 -4.15
N LEU A 147 2.86 7.30 -4.78
CA LEU A 147 1.41 7.20 -4.69
C LEU A 147 0.86 7.19 -6.11
N LEU A 148 0.17 6.11 -6.47
CA LEU A 148 -0.74 6.11 -7.61
C LEU A 148 -2.14 6.45 -7.11
N MET A 149 -2.86 7.31 -7.83
CA MET A 149 -4.22 7.69 -7.48
C MET A 149 -5.08 7.98 -8.71
N GLU A 150 -6.34 7.59 -8.66
CA GLU A 150 -7.36 8.14 -9.55
C GLU A 150 -7.61 9.61 -9.17
N ALA A 151 -7.48 10.50 -10.15
CA ALA A 151 -7.55 11.95 -9.94
C ALA A 151 -8.10 12.68 -11.17
N GLY A 152 -8.67 13.87 -10.94
CA GLY A 152 -9.02 14.78 -12.02
C GLY A 152 -9.41 16.17 -11.54
N HIS A 153 -9.89 16.98 -12.48
CA HIS A 153 -10.35 18.34 -12.24
C HIS A 153 -11.86 18.42 -12.02
N ARG A 154 -12.66 17.71 -12.83
CA ARG A 154 -14.14 17.69 -12.73
C ARG A 154 -14.65 16.41 -12.08
N THR A 155 -14.03 15.28 -12.40
CA THR A 155 -14.35 13.96 -11.83
C THR A 155 -13.10 13.23 -11.40
N ALA A 156 -13.23 12.27 -10.48
CA ALA A 156 -12.09 11.50 -9.98
C ALA A 156 -11.52 10.50 -11.00
N TYR A 157 -12.24 10.23 -12.09
CA TYR A 157 -11.94 9.15 -13.03
C TYR A 157 -11.32 9.65 -14.35
N GLU A 158 -10.70 10.83 -14.33
CA GLU A 158 -10.10 11.43 -15.53
C GLU A 158 -8.71 10.88 -15.82
N SER A 159 -7.95 10.53 -14.78
CA SER A 159 -6.57 10.07 -14.91
C SER A 159 -6.16 9.18 -13.74
N ILE A 160 -5.11 8.39 -13.96
CA ILE A 160 -4.33 7.78 -12.88
C ILE A 160 -3.00 8.53 -12.80
N SER A 161 -2.78 9.25 -11.70
CA SER A 161 -1.61 10.09 -11.47
C SER A 161 -0.60 9.41 -10.55
N PHE A 162 0.69 9.57 -10.84
CA PHE A 162 1.77 9.18 -9.94
C PHE A 162 2.37 10.41 -9.25
N VAL A 163 2.44 10.37 -7.91
CA VAL A 163 3.00 11.46 -7.09
C VAL A 163 4.01 10.89 -6.11
N ARG A 164 5.08 11.65 -5.84
CA ARG A 164 6.02 11.35 -4.76
C ARG A 164 5.62 12.14 -3.51
N VAL A 165 5.59 11.47 -2.37
CA VAL A 165 5.20 12.05 -1.08
C VAL A 165 6.31 11.79 -0.08
N ASP A 166 6.74 12.84 0.62
CA ASP A 166 7.70 12.70 1.71
C ASP A 166 7.00 12.18 2.98
N GLN A 167 7.60 11.17 3.60
CA GLN A 167 7.18 10.68 4.92
C GLN A 167 7.39 11.78 5.97
N PRO A 168 6.60 11.83 7.05
CA PRO A 168 6.87 12.74 8.18
C PRO A 168 8.24 12.46 8.83
N LYS A 169 8.84 13.49 9.46
CA LYS A 169 10.07 13.32 10.25
C LYS A 169 9.76 12.51 11.49
N LEU A 170 10.52 11.43 11.73
CA LEU A 170 10.43 10.71 13.00
C LEU A 170 11.00 11.57 14.14
N PRO A 171 10.40 11.55 15.34
CA PRO A 171 10.83 12.36 16.48
C PRO A 171 12.32 12.19 16.84
N ASP A 172 12.87 10.99 16.63
CA ASP A 172 14.21 10.62 17.06
C ASP A 172 15.25 10.59 15.92
N GLY A 173 14.94 11.14 14.74
CA GLY A 173 15.88 11.16 13.61
C GLY A 173 16.20 9.78 13.02
N GLY A 174 15.44 8.74 13.38
CA GLY A 174 15.57 7.42 12.78
C GLY A 174 15.28 7.46 11.28
N GLU A 175 16.18 6.89 10.48
CA GLU A 175 15.95 6.66 9.06
C GLU A 175 14.91 5.53 8.87
N PRO A 176 13.94 5.67 7.95
CA PRO A 176 13.04 4.58 7.60
C PRO A 176 13.84 3.49 6.89
N SER A 177 14.26 2.47 7.62
CA SER A 177 14.86 1.28 7.01
C SER A 177 13.75 0.36 6.49
N SER A 178 13.63 0.23 5.17
CA SER A 178 12.86 -0.86 4.56
C SER A 178 13.78 -2.05 4.28
N PRO A 179 13.63 -3.20 4.96
CA PRO A 179 14.31 -4.44 4.56
C PRO A 179 13.64 -5.13 3.35
N PHE A 180 12.63 -4.51 2.72
CA PHE A 180 11.78 -5.14 1.72
C PHE A 180 12.20 -4.79 0.29
N VAL A 181 12.23 -5.82 -0.57
CA VAL A 181 12.21 -5.67 -2.03
C VAL A 181 10.74 -5.74 -2.44
N TRP A 182 10.19 -4.63 -2.94
CA TRP A 182 8.86 -4.60 -3.55
C TRP A 182 8.93 -5.27 -4.93
N VAL A 183 8.00 -6.18 -5.23
CA VAL A 183 8.10 -7.06 -6.42
C VAL A 183 7.05 -6.74 -7.50
N GLY A 184 6.10 -5.84 -7.24
CA GLY A 184 5.25 -5.32 -8.30
C GLY A 184 3.95 -4.72 -7.81
N LEU A 185 3.39 -3.86 -8.65
CA LEU A 185 2.03 -3.33 -8.56
C LEU A 185 1.13 -4.19 -9.46
N VAL A 186 0.04 -4.73 -8.92
CA VAL A 186 -1.05 -5.26 -9.74
C VAL A 186 -2.27 -4.38 -9.51
N CYS A 187 -2.52 -3.46 -10.44
CA CYS A 187 -3.77 -2.72 -10.53
C CYS A 187 -4.63 -3.38 -11.60
N VAL A 188 -5.71 -4.05 -11.21
CA VAL A 188 -6.77 -4.42 -12.15
C VAL A 188 -7.79 -3.29 -12.13
N VAL A 189 -8.00 -2.66 -13.28
CA VAL A 189 -9.05 -1.65 -13.44
C VAL A 189 -10.39 -2.27 -13.04
N GLY A 190 -11.02 -1.75 -11.99
CA GLY A 190 -12.31 -2.22 -11.48
C GLY A 190 -12.28 -3.17 -10.27
N CYS A 191 -11.12 -3.70 -9.85
CA CYS A 191 -10.94 -4.45 -8.60
C CYS A 191 -9.55 -4.20 -8.01
N ALA A 192 -9.47 -3.60 -6.82
CA ALA A 192 -8.21 -3.43 -6.11
C ALA A 192 -7.99 -4.58 -5.12
N PHE A 193 -6.98 -5.41 -5.34
CA PHE A 193 -6.46 -6.36 -4.36
C PHE A 193 -5.09 -5.89 -3.88
N SER A 194 -4.84 -5.94 -2.58
CA SER A 194 -3.50 -5.69 -2.01
C SER A 194 -2.80 -7.05 -1.82
N LEU A 195 -1.68 -7.27 -2.52
CA LEU A 195 -0.85 -8.46 -2.35
C LEU A 195 0.41 -8.09 -1.56
N LEU A 196 0.61 -8.73 -0.41
CA LEU A 196 1.81 -8.58 0.40
C LEU A 196 2.67 -9.84 0.27
N VAL A 197 3.80 -9.74 -0.42
CA VAL A 197 4.75 -10.85 -0.54
C VAL A 197 5.89 -10.62 0.45
N TRP A 198 6.13 -11.59 1.34
CA TRP A 198 7.25 -11.54 2.27
C TRP A 198 7.95 -12.88 2.38
N LYS A 199 9.29 -12.86 2.42
CA LYS A 199 10.12 -14.06 2.62
C LYS A 199 11.05 -13.86 3.82
N ARG A 200 10.95 -14.77 4.80
CA ARG A 200 11.89 -14.87 5.92
C ARG A 200 13.14 -15.64 5.46
N SER A 201 14.23 -14.97 5.02
CA SER A 201 15.47 -15.68 4.62
C SER A 201 16.76 -14.86 4.74
N ARG A 202 17.86 -15.53 5.11
CA ARG A 202 19.18 -14.98 5.49
C ARG A 202 20.17 -14.72 4.32
N ASN A 203 19.81 -14.95 3.05
CA ASN A 203 20.79 -14.87 1.95
C ASN A 203 20.30 -14.02 0.75
N ARG A 204 20.98 -12.91 0.47
CA ARG A 204 20.56 -11.84 -0.46
C ARG A 204 20.66 -12.19 -1.96
N VAL A 205 21.66 -12.95 -2.40
CA VAL A 205 22.00 -13.05 -3.85
C VAL A 205 21.02 -13.91 -4.67
N ARG A 206 20.36 -14.91 -4.08
CA ARG A 206 19.32 -15.72 -4.75
C ARG A 206 17.93 -15.06 -4.76
N GLN A 207 17.77 -13.89 -4.12
CA GLN A 207 16.48 -13.20 -3.98
C GLN A 207 16.05 -12.50 -5.27
N ASP A 208 16.97 -11.81 -5.95
CA ASP A 208 16.62 -10.95 -7.11
C ASP A 208 16.26 -11.75 -8.37
N ALA A 209 16.88 -12.92 -8.57
CA ALA A 209 16.67 -13.71 -9.78
C ALA A 209 15.29 -14.41 -9.84
N LEU A 210 14.80 -14.92 -8.70
CA LEU A 210 13.51 -15.63 -8.63
C LEU A 210 12.32 -14.68 -8.65
N LEU A 211 12.45 -13.51 -8.02
CA LEU A 211 11.40 -12.49 -7.97
C LEU A 211 11.15 -11.86 -9.34
N ARG A 212 12.21 -11.64 -10.15
CA ARG A 212 12.09 -11.16 -11.54
C ARG A 212 11.29 -12.13 -12.41
N VAL A 213 11.54 -13.43 -12.28
CA VAL A 213 10.85 -14.48 -13.06
C VAL A 213 9.36 -14.56 -12.71
N GLN A 214 9.00 -14.41 -11.43
CA GLN A 214 7.59 -14.47 -10.99
C GLN A 214 6.80 -13.20 -11.36
N ALA A 215 7.41 -12.01 -11.24
CA ALA A 215 6.80 -10.76 -11.68
C ALA A 215 6.59 -10.74 -13.21
N GLN A 216 7.57 -11.25 -13.98
CA GLN A 216 7.45 -11.38 -15.43
C GLN A 216 6.34 -12.35 -15.85
N ARG A 217 6.13 -13.45 -15.11
CA ARG A 217 5.00 -14.37 -15.37
C ARG A 217 3.65 -13.72 -15.12
N ALA A 218 3.49 -13.03 -13.98
CA ALA A 218 2.26 -12.32 -13.65
C ALA A 218 1.92 -11.19 -14.67
N LEU A 219 2.95 -10.51 -15.21
CA LEU A 219 2.79 -9.49 -16.25
C LEU A 219 2.51 -10.09 -17.63
N SER A 220 3.07 -11.27 -17.95
CA SER A 220 2.84 -11.93 -19.25
C SER A 220 1.43 -12.52 -19.39
N GLU A 221 0.79 -12.86 -18.28
CA GLU A 221 -0.56 -13.42 -18.26
C GLU A 221 -1.65 -12.32 -18.27
N SER A 222 -1.28 -11.04 -18.10
CA SER A 222 -2.24 -9.93 -17.97
C SER A 222 -2.51 -9.10 -19.25
N GLU A 223 -2.05 -9.52 -20.44
CA GLU A 223 -2.18 -8.78 -21.72
C GLU A 223 -2.07 -7.25 -21.58
N MET A 224 -0.99 -6.77 -20.95
CA MET A 224 -0.83 -5.33 -20.69
C MET A 224 0.49 -4.84 -21.28
N HIS A 225 0.37 -4.02 -22.33
CA HIS A 225 1.48 -3.22 -22.85
C HIS A 225 1.72 -2.04 -21.90
N ILE A 226 2.77 -2.12 -21.10
CA ILE A 226 3.37 -0.97 -20.43
C ILE A 226 4.59 -0.59 -21.26
N GLU A 227 4.59 0.60 -21.88
CA GLU A 227 5.82 1.12 -22.49
C GLU A 227 6.88 1.31 -21.40
N GLY A 228 7.98 0.57 -21.55
CA GLY A 228 8.97 0.35 -20.50
C GLY A 228 9.74 1.60 -20.12
N PHE A 229 9.94 1.78 -18.81
CA PHE A 229 10.98 2.63 -18.27
C PHE A 229 12.25 1.78 -18.10
N ASP A 230 13.28 2.09 -18.89
CA ASP A 230 14.57 1.42 -18.82
C ASP A 230 15.28 1.76 -17.51
N LEU A 231 15.60 0.73 -16.71
CA LEU A 231 16.21 0.84 -15.38
C LEU A 231 17.73 0.66 -15.41
N ASP A 232 18.38 0.78 -16.57
CA ASP A 232 19.82 0.61 -16.69
C ASP A 232 20.55 1.88 -17.16
N ARG A 233 20.59 2.89 -16.29
CA ARG A 233 21.68 3.86 -16.26
C ARG A 233 22.23 3.98 -14.84
N SER A 234 22.94 2.94 -14.43
CA SER A 234 23.93 3.09 -13.37
C SER A 234 25.14 3.82 -13.95
N ASP A 235 25.42 4.98 -13.35
CA ASP A 235 26.52 5.87 -13.62
C ASP A 235 27.86 5.11 -13.48
N LYS A 236 28.51 4.83 -14.61
CA LYS A 236 29.89 4.34 -14.69
C LYS A 236 30.61 5.06 -15.82
N SER A 237 31.23 6.19 -15.51
CA SER A 237 32.51 6.54 -16.15
C SER A 237 33.25 7.61 -15.34
N GLY A 238 34.07 7.15 -14.39
CA GLY A 238 35.28 7.86 -14.01
C GLY A 238 36.45 7.07 -14.56
N GLU A 239 36.99 7.48 -15.71
CA GLU A 239 38.41 7.35 -16.04
C GLU A 239 38.76 8.24 -17.24
N LYS A 240 39.93 8.88 -17.13
CA LYS A 240 40.48 9.93 -17.99
C LYS A 240 40.87 9.38 -19.37
N GLU A 241 40.85 10.24 -20.40
CA GLU A 241 42.04 10.61 -21.20
C GLU A 241 41.71 11.58 -22.36
N ASN A 242 42.45 12.70 -22.39
CA ASN A 242 43.10 13.40 -23.51
C ASN A 242 42.36 13.73 -24.83
N GLY A 243 42.45 15.01 -25.25
CA GLY A 243 42.28 15.46 -26.65
C GLY A 243 41.52 16.79 -26.78
N VAL A 244 42.14 17.94 -26.49
CA VAL A 244 42.69 18.91 -27.47
C VAL A 244 41.61 19.78 -28.17
N TRP A 245 41.60 21.05 -27.72
CA TRP A 245 40.98 22.31 -28.20
C TRP A 245 39.46 22.35 -28.43
#